data_AF-A0A526YL89-F1
#
_entry.id   AF-A0A526YL89-F1
#
_cell.length_a   1.000
_cell.length_b   1.000
_cell.length_c   1.000
_cell.angle_alpha   90.00
_cell.angle_beta   90.00
_cell.angle_gamma   90.00
#
_symmetry.space_group_name_H-M   'P 1'
#
loop_
_entity.id
_entity.type
_entity.pdbx_description
1 polymer ?
#
loop_
_entity_poly.entity_id
_entity_poly.type
_entity_poly.pdbx_seq_one_letter_code
_entity_poly.pdbx_strand_id
1 'polypeptide(L)'
;MKICGLKTDKALAAALAGGASHVGFIFFAKSPRYVEPAEAGRLREAATGKPKAVAVTVDAGDAFLDEIVEKMQPDMLQLHGSETPERVAE
;
A
#
# COMPACT_ATOMS: atom_id res chain seq x y z
N MET A 1 -2.01 1.54 15.41
CA MET A 1 -0.87 0.66 15.01
C MET A 1 -0.96 0.33 13.52
N LYS A 2 0.13 0.48 12.76
CA LYS A 2 0.23 0.13 11.33
C LYS A 2 1.07 -1.13 11.14
N ILE A 3 0.60 -2.07 10.32
CA ILE A 3 1.37 -3.25 9.88
C ILE A 3 1.72 -3.07 8.40
N CYS A 4 3.00 -3.15 8.04
CA CYS A 4 3.50 -2.74 6.72
C CYS A 4 4.20 -3.89 5.97
N GLY A 5 4.11 -3.87 4.64
CA GLY A 5 4.74 -4.86 3.76
C GLY A 5 3.97 -6.18 3.70
N LEU A 6 2.65 -6.10 3.75
CA LEU A 6 1.76 -7.25 3.60
C LEU A 6 1.71 -7.67 2.13
N LYS A 7 1.79 -8.98 1.87
CA LYS A 7 1.79 -9.56 0.52
C LYS A 7 1.13 -10.93 0.43
N THR A 8 0.46 -11.37 1.50
CA THR A 8 -0.22 -12.66 1.56
C THR A 8 -1.51 -12.55 2.38
N ASP A 9 -2.50 -13.39 2.07
CA ASP A 9 -3.77 -13.41 2.79
C ASP A 9 -3.57 -13.74 4.27
N LYS A 10 -2.65 -14.68 4.58
CA LYS A 10 -2.33 -15.06 5.97
C LYS A 10 -1.79 -13.88 6.78
N ALA A 11 -0.87 -13.10 6.21
CA ALA A 11 -0.29 -11.96 6.91
C ALA A 11 -1.34 -10.85 7.10
N LEU A 12 -2.19 -10.62 6.10
CA LEU A 12 -3.29 -9.68 6.21
C LEU A 12 -4.28 -10.12 7.29
N ALA A 13 -4.76 -11.36 7.26
CA ALA A 13 -5.69 -11.90 8.26
C ALA A 13 -5.14 -11.77 9.69
N ALA A 14 -3.84 -12.02 9.89
CA ALA A 14 -3.20 -11.81 11.17
C ALA A 14 -3.20 -10.34 11.61
N ALA A 15 -2.92 -9.41 10.68
CA ALA A 15 -2.99 -7.97 10.96
C ALA A 15 -4.42 -7.52 11.32
N LEU A 16 -5.44 -8.04 10.62
CA LEU A 16 -6.84 -7.76 10.89
C LEU A 16 -7.25 -8.28 12.28
N ALA A 17 -6.94 -9.54 12.58
CA ALA A 17 -7.23 -10.15 13.88
C ALA A 17 -6.52 -9.44 15.04
N GLY A 18 -5.32 -8.92 14.81
CA GLY A 18 -4.58 -8.12 15.77
C GLY A 18 -5.09 -6.68 15.96
N GLY A 19 -6.16 -6.28 15.26
CA GLY A 19 -6.74 -4.94 15.37
C GLY A 19 -5.85 -3.85 14.79
N ALA A 20 -5.07 -4.16 13.74
CA ALA A 20 -4.32 -3.14 13.02
C ALA A 20 -5.26 -2.00 12.61
N SER A 21 -4.82 -0.76 12.78
CA SER A 21 -5.57 0.43 12.31
C SER A 21 -5.26 0.75 10.85
N HIS A 22 -4.10 0.32 10.37
CA HIS A 22 -3.59 0.55 9.02
C HIS A 22 -2.84 -0.68 8.52
N VAL A 23 -2.99 -0.99 7.24
CA VAL A 23 -2.31 -2.07 6.53
C VAL A 23 -1.55 -1.51 5.33
N GLY A 24 -0.28 -1.84 5.19
CA GLY A 24 0.61 -1.26 4.18
C GLY A 24 1.07 -2.26 3.13
N PHE A 25 1.02 -1.86 1.87
CA PHE A 25 1.48 -2.61 0.70
C PHE A 25 2.63 -1.84 0.04
N ILE A 26 3.70 -2.53 -0.36
CA ILE A 26 4.92 -1.88 -0.85
C ILE A 26 5.00 -2.03 -2.37
N PHE A 27 5.07 -0.89 -3.06
CA PHE A 27 5.23 -0.78 -4.52
C PHE A 27 6.61 -0.25 -4.86
N PHE A 28 7.62 -1.03 -4.49
CA PHE A 28 9.01 -0.81 -4.85
C PHE A 28 9.66 -2.14 -5.21
N ALA A 29 9.97 -2.35 -6.49
CA ALA A 29 10.39 -3.65 -7.02
C ALA A 29 11.64 -4.25 -6.33
N LYS A 30 12.53 -3.41 -5.77
CA LYS A 30 13.72 -3.89 -5.03
C LYS A 30 13.39 -4.41 -3.62
N SER A 31 12.17 -4.17 -3.11
CA SER A 31 11.74 -4.66 -1.81
C SER A 31 11.34 -6.14 -1.89
N PRO A 32 11.77 -7.02 -0.97
CA PRO A 32 11.29 -8.41 -0.92
C PRO A 32 9.80 -8.52 -0.53
N ARG A 33 9.24 -7.39 -0.07
CA ARG A 33 7.83 -7.21 0.31
C ARG A 33 7.02 -6.54 -0.80
N TYR A 34 7.59 -6.41 -2.00
CA TYR A 34 6.87 -5.95 -3.18
C TYR A 34 5.64 -6.82 -3.48
N VAL A 35 4.58 -6.16 -3.92
CA VAL A 35 3.33 -6.77 -4.39
C VAL A 35 2.82 -5.96 -5.57
N GLU A 36 2.28 -6.64 -6.59
CA GLU A 36 1.70 -5.97 -7.76
C GLU A 36 0.42 -5.19 -7.38
N PRO A 37 0.11 -4.05 -8.04
CA PRO A 37 -1.09 -3.26 -7.76
C PRO A 37 -2.40 -4.06 -7.75
N ALA A 38 -2.61 -4.93 -8.74
CA ALA A 38 -3.81 -5.77 -8.80
C ALA A 38 -3.89 -6.79 -7.66
N GLU A 39 -2.76 -7.36 -7.26
CA GLU A 39 -2.70 -8.31 -6.14
C GLU A 39 -2.94 -7.61 -4.79
N ALA A 40 -2.37 -6.41 -4.62
CA ALA A 40 -2.65 -5.58 -3.45
C ALA A 40 -4.13 -5.19 -3.38
N GLY A 41 -4.76 -4.90 -4.52
CA GLY A 41 -6.21 -4.69 -4.63
C GLY A 41 -6.99 -5.91 -4.12
N ARG A 42 -6.72 -7.11 -4.67
CA ARG A 42 -7.35 -8.36 -4.23
C ARG A 42 -7.19 -8.60 -2.73
N LEU A 43 -5.97 -8.43 -2.21
CA LEU A 43 -5.69 -8.60 -0.78
C LEU A 43 -6.50 -7.59 0.05
N ARG A 44 -6.49 -6.31 -0.35
CA ARG A 44 -7.17 -5.24 0.37
C ARG A 44 -8.68 -5.44 0.46
N GLU A 45 -9.32 -6.19 -0.42
CA GLU A 45 -10.77 -6.47 -0.33
C GLU A 45 -11.18 -6.98 1.06
N ALA A 46 -10.35 -7.82 1.69
CA ALA A 46 -10.57 -8.33 3.05
C ALA A 46 -10.44 -7.26 4.16
N ALA A 47 -9.88 -6.08 3.85
CA ALA A 47 -9.75 -4.93 4.74
C ALA A 47 -10.78 -3.81 4.45
N THR A 48 -11.74 -4.04 3.54
CA THR A 48 -12.76 -3.05 3.18
C THR A 48 -13.57 -2.61 4.42
N GLY A 49 -13.71 -1.30 4.62
CA GLY A 49 -14.44 -0.72 5.74
C GLY A 49 -13.61 -0.50 7.02
N LYS A 50 -12.57 -1.31 7.26
CA LYS A 50 -11.44 -1.09 8.20
C LYS A 50 -10.54 -2.34 8.19
N PRO A 51 -9.20 -2.18 8.33
CA PRO A 51 -8.40 -0.97 8.51
C PRO A 51 -8.10 -0.16 7.24
N LYS A 52 -7.52 1.03 7.42
CA LYS A 52 -7.09 1.90 6.31
C LYS A 52 -5.93 1.28 5.52
N ALA A 53 -6.01 1.27 4.21
CA ALA A 53 -4.94 0.75 3.36
C ALA A 53 -3.97 1.84 2.92
N VAL A 54 -2.68 1.55 3.00
CA VAL A 54 -1.60 2.47 2.66
C VAL A 54 -0.76 1.87 1.53
N ALA A 55 -0.64 2.58 0.42
CA ALA A 55 0.33 2.27 -0.62
C ALA A 55 1.66 2.95 -0.28
N VAL A 56 2.75 2.19 -0.27
CA VAL A 56 4.10 2.71 0.01
C VAL A 56 4.92 2.67 -1.27
N THR A 57 5.38 3.82 -1.73
CA THR A 57 6.20 3.95 -2.94
C THR A 57 7.59 4.52 -2.62
N VAL A 58 8.52 4.39 -3.57
CA VAL A 58 9.84 5.01 -3.52
C VAL A 58 10.10 5.62 -4.88
N ASP A 59 10.02 6.95 -4.98
CA ASP A 59 10.26 7.73 -6.19
C ASP A 59 9.43 7.23 -7.39
N ALA A 60 8.16 6.88 -7.14
CA ALA A 60 7.26 6.42 -8.20
C ALA A 60 6.82 7.57 -9.10
N GLY A 61 6.89 7.36 -10.41
CA GLY A 61 6.34 8.28 -11.41
C GLY A 61 4.81 8.20 -11.49
N ASP A 62 4.20 9.20 -12.14
CA ASP A 62 2.74 9.38 -12.22
C ASP A 62 2.01 8.16 -12.74
N ALA A 63 2.46 7.61 -13.88
CA ALA A 63 1.80 6.46 -14.50
C ALA A 63 1.70 5.25 -13.55
N PHE A 64 2.69 5.05 -12.68
CA PHE A 64 2.67 3.95 -11.72
C PHE A 64 1.83 4.29 -10.48
N LEU A 65 1.83 5.55 -10.05
CA LEU A 65 0.91 6.02 -9.01
C LEU A 65 -0.56 5.88 -9.44
N ASP A 66 -0.87 6.24 -10.68
CA ASP A 66 -2.19 6.08 -11.28
C ASP A 66 -2.63 4.61 -11.28
N GLU A 67 -1.74 3.71 -11.69
CA GLU A 67 -2.01 2.26 -11.66
C GLU A 67 -2.29 1.76 -10.24
N ILE A 68 -1.48 2.18 -9.26
CA ILE A 68 -1.69 1.83 -7.85
C ILE A 68 -3.06 2.33 -7.38
N VAL A 69 -3.40 3.58 -7.70
CA VAL A 69 -4.67 4.18 -7.30
C VAL A 69 -5.85 3.47 -7.96
N GLU A 70 -5.76 3.17 -9.24
CA GLU A 70 -6.82 2.48 -9.98
C GLU A 70 -7.03 1.06 -9.47
N LYS A 71 -5.96 0.27 -9.31
CA LYS A 71 -6.06 -1.17 -9.01
C LYS A 71 -6.19 -1.49 -7.53
N MET A 72 -5.48 -0.77 -6.66
CA MET A 72 -5.52 -1.02 -5.22
C MET A 72 -6.55 -0.13 -4.51
N GLN A 73 -6.82 1.07 -5.04
CA GLN A 73 -7.68 2.08 -4.41
C GLN A 73 -7.27 2.42 -2.96
N PRO A 74 -5.98 2.72 -2.68
CA PRO A 74 -5.50 2.94 -1.31
C PRO A 74 -6.22 4.13 -0.64
N ASP A 75 -6.33 4.09 0.69
CA ASP A 75 -6.82 5.24 1.46
C ASP A 75 -5.75 6.33 1.62
N MET A 76 -4.47 5.96 1.50
CA MET A 76 -3.32 6.85 1.67
C MET A 76 -2.14 6.42 0.80
N LEU A 77 -1.42 7.40 0.27
CA LEU A 77 -0.08 7.21 -0.30
C LEU A 77 0.98 7.56 0.76
N GLN A 78 1.99 6.72 0.91
CA GLN A 78 3.17 6.96 1.73
C GLN A 78 4.39 7.00 0.80
N LEU A 79 4.85 8.22 0.52
CA LEU A 79 6.07 8.47 -0.26
C LEU A 79 7.28 8.25 0.64
N HIS A 80 8.20 7.37 0.23
CA HIS A 80 9.31 6.90 1.06
C HIS A 80 10.66 6.95 0.33
N GLY A 81 10.72 7.70 -0.77
CA GLY A 81 11.94 8.00 -1.51
C GLY A 81 12.49 9.37 -1.15
N SER A 82 12.93 10.08 -2.18
CA SER A 82 13.46 11.44 -2.12
C SER A 82 12.48 12.46 -2.72
N GLU A 83 11.19 12.15 -2.71
CA GLU A 83 10.15 13.05 -3.22
C GLU A 83 10.19 14.39 -2.47
N THR A 84 10.20 15.50 -3.21
CA THR A 84 10.24 16.83 -2.61
C THR A 84 8.84 17.26 -2.13
N PRO A 85 8.72 18.24 -1.23
CA PRO A 85 7.42 18.78 -0.82
C PRO A 85 6.55 19.25 -2.00
N GLU A 86 7.16 19.80 -3.06
CA GLU A 86 6.46 20.20 -4.28
C GLU A 86 5.86 18.99 -4.99
N ARG A 87 6.62 17.91 -5.14
CA ARG A 87 6.14 16.64 -5.71
C ARG A 87 4.98 16.05 -4.90
N VAL A 88 4.98 16.22 -3.58
CA VAL A 88 3.89 15.73 -2.70
C VAL A 88 2.61 16.57 -2.85
N ALA A 89 2.73 17.82 -3.28
CA ALA A 89 1.62 18.76 -3.37
C ALA A 89 0.88 18.72 -4.72
N GLU A 90 1.41 18.00 -5.71
CA GLU A 90 0.77 17.71 -7.01
C GLU A 90 -0.48 16.84 -6.84
#